data_AF-A0ABD0VKM6-F1
#
_entry.id   AF-A0ABD0VKM6-F1
#
_cell.length_a   1.000
_cell.length_b   1.000
_cell.length_c   1.000
_cell.angle_alpha   90.00
_cell.angle_beta   90.00
_cell.angle_gamma   90.00
#
_symmetry.space_group_name_H-M   'P 1'
#
loop_
_entity.id
_entity.type
_entity.pdbx_description
1 polymer ?
#
loop_
_entity_poly.entity_id
_entity_poly.type
_entity_poly.pdbx_seq_one_letter_code
_entity_poly.pdbx_strand_id
1 'polypeptide(L)'
;MRLLLVQNHRSIGHQYHLNEYVAMQRCKFEMEDRISTLPSNIIELILMYLPIAEAVRTSILSSRWRYQWCTLPHLIFDKQSVSLPVKYKLENVVDQVLLLHSGPIHKFAFDAYVGIKDVAPVDRWLVFLSRNYLKELALKFCASSLYKLPTALYSCQAIVSLDLHDCEFKLPRSFNGFSCLTILLLENISISDSDFASLISKCPLLRKLVFIDFYCCFHLKFNAPRLQELVIEGVFADIYLEHTPDLASLSLGLEDDDEELDNEDGDFENGDTEDEEECNFNKCLTNIPKIEKLELQQNFLDFMTRGHAFVRFPIYNCLKKVFLTCFNFEDLKHVMFLQSLLQNTPVLNELELEVWLSDHPEMNQDVSCHSVYSKMVI
;
A
#
# COMPACT_ATOMS: atom_id res chain seq x y z
N MET A 1 -24.44 -63.01 -86.78
CA MET A 1 -25.30 -61.82 -86.53
C MET A 1 -24.72 -61.05 -85.35
N ARG A 2 -24.39 -59.76 -85.59
CA ARG A 2 -24.17 -58.61 -84.69
C ARG A 2 -24.26 -58.82 -83.16
N LEU A 3 -23.51 -58.16 -82.27
CA LEU A 3 -22.32 -57.27 -82.24
C LEU A 3 -22.07 -57.02 -80.72
N LEU A 4 -20.80 -57.02 -80.28
CA LEU A 4 -20.16 -56.23 -79.17
C LEU A 4 -20.62 -56.46 -77.71
N LEU A 5 -19.75 -56.97 -76.81
CA LEU A 5 -18.76 -56.26 -75.94
C LEU A 5 -19.45 -55.29 -74.95
N VAL A 6 -19.29 -55.40 -73.62
CA VAL A 6 -18.04 -55.17 -72.86
C VAL A 6 -18.09 -55.87 -71.48
N GLN A 7 -17.06 -56.65 -71.17
CA GLN A 7 -16.59 -56.88 -69.79
C GLN A 7 -15.77 -55.65 -69.36
N ASN A 8 -15.93 -55.15 -68.12
CA ASN A 8 -14.79 -55.11 -67.19
C ASN A 8 -15.13 -54.53 -65.81
N HIS A 9 -14.83 -55.36 -64.81
CA HIS A 9 -14.14 -55.04 -63.57
C HIS A 9 -13.95 -53.56 -63.18
N ARG A 10 -14.46 -53.20 -62.00
CA ARG A 10 -13.68 -52.62 -60.89
C ARG A 10 -14.56 -52.42 -59.65
N SER A 11 -15.00 -53.54 -59.09
CA SER A 11 -15.05 -53.66 -57.62
C SER A 11 -13.61 -53.55 -57.15
N ILE A 12 -13.29 -52.54 -56.33
CA ILE A 12 -12.04 -52.26 -55.56
C ILE A 12 -11.88 -50.73 -55.35
N GLY A 13 -12.49 -49.85 -56.14
CA GLY A 13 -12.27 -48.38 -56.06
C GLY A 13 -13.00 -47.61 -54.94
N HIS A 14 -14.06 -48.16 -54.33
CA HIS A 14 -14.87 -47.42 -53.35
C HIS A 14 -14.40 -47.59 -51.88
N GLN A 15 -13.57 -48.59 -51.57
CA GLN A 15 -13.01 -48.77 -50.22
C GLN A 15 -11.80 -47.86 -49.96
N TYR A 16 -11.04 -47.51 -51.00
CA TYR A 16 -9.85 -46.66 -50.87
C TYR A 16 -10.20 -45.18 -50.67
N HIS A 17 -11.27 -44.67 -51.30
CA HIS A 17 -11.71 -43.29 -51.10
C HIS A 17 -12.41 -43.05 -49.75
N LEU A 18 -13.10 -44.05 -49.19
CA LEU A 18 -13.63 -43.97 -47.81
C LEU A 18 -12.52 -44.07 -46.77
N ASN A 19 -11.51 -44.92 -47.00
CA ASN A 19 -10.34 -44.98 -46.12
C ASN A 19 -9.46 -43.73 -46.22
N GLU A 20 -9.35 -43.09 -47.38
CA GLU A 20 -8.71 -41.77 -47.49
C GLU A 20 -9.55 -40.67 -46.84
N TYR A 21 -10.87 -40.67 -46.95
CA TYR A 21 -11.71 -39.70 -46.21
C TYR A 21 -11.66 -39.90 -44.69
N VAL A 22 -11.58 -41.15 -44.21
CA VAL A 22 -11.43 -41.48 -42.78
C VAL A 22 -9.99 -41.28 -42.27
N ALA A 23 -8.98 -41.45 -43.13
CA ALA A 23 -7.57 -41.14 -42.80
C ALA A 23 -7.26 -39.64 -42.88
N MET A 24 -7.94 -38.90 -43.76
CA MET A 24 -7.81 -37.45 -43.92
C MET A 24 -8.67 -36.68 -42.89
N GLN A 25 -9.60 -37.34 -42.19
CA GLN A 25 -10.22 -36.86 -40.95
C GLN A 25 -9.43 -37.22 -39.66
N ARG A 26 -8.28 -37.91 -39.79
CA ARG A 26 -7.45 -38.31 -38.65
C ARG A 26 -5.99 -37.84 -38.71
N CYS A 27 -5.69 -36.87 -39.57
CA CYS A 27 -4.51 -36.02 -39.40
C CYS A 27 -4.90 -34.76 -38.62
N LYS A 28 -5.41 -34.93 -37.39
CA LYS A 28 -5.16 -33.90 -36.38
C LYS A 28 -3.65 -33.88 -36.25
N PHE A 29 -3.00 -32.79 -36.68
CA PHE A 29 -1.79 -32.39 -36.01
C PHE A 29 -2.18 -32.25 -34.54
N GLU A 30 -2.00 -33.32 -33.76
CA GLU A 30 -1.94 -33.21 -32.31
C GLU A 30 -0.72 -32.35 -32.04
N MET A 31 -0.90 -31.02 -32.07
CA MET A 31 -0.04 -30.14 -31.30
C MET A 31 -0.17 -30.65 -29.87
N GLU A 32 0.80 -31.49 -29.49
CA GLU A 32 0.90 -32.04 -28.16
C GLU A 32 0.77 -30.86 -27.19
N ASP A 33 -0.19 -30.92 -26.27
CA ASP A 33 -0.42 -29.87 -25.30
C ASP A 33 0.67 -29.93 -24.23
N ARG A 34 1.87 -29.52 -24.63
CA ARG A 34 3.10 -29.56 -23.83
C ARG A 34 2.95 -28.72 -22.56
N ILE A 35 2.12 -27.68 -22.60
CA ILE A 35 1.84 -26.83 -21.46
C ILE A 35 0.99 -27.58 -20.42
N SER A 36 -0.04 -28.33 -20.84
CA SER A 36 -0.77 -29.23 -19.93
C SER A 36 0.05 -30.42 -19.45
N THR A 37 1.15 -30.80 -20.10
CA THR A 37 2.02 -31.88 -19.56
C THR A 37 2.90 -31.45 -18.38
N LEU A 38 2.99 -30.14 -18.10
CA LEU A 38 3.82 -29.63 -17.01
C LEU A 38 3.33 -30.13 -15.63
N PRO A 39 4.24 -30.40 -14.68
CA PRO A 39 3.89 -30.70 -13.30
C PRO A 39 3.04 -29.59 -12.67
N SER A 40 2.12 -29.95 -11.77
CA SER A 40 1.17 -29.00 -11.18
C SER A 40 1.84 -27.83 -10.47
N ASN A 41 2.98 -28.07 -9.80
CA ASN A 41 3.75 -27.00 -9.14
C ASN A 41 4.33 -25.99 -10.14
N ILE A 42 4.65 -26.40 -11.37
CA ILE A 42 5.13 -25.47 -12.41
C ILE A 42 3.96 -24.67 -12.97
N ILE A 43 2.80 -25.30 -13.15
CA ILE A 43 1.58 -24.61 -13.56
C ILE A 43 1.18 -23.56 -12.51
N GLU A 44 1.20 -23.92 -11.23
CA GLU A 44 0.94 -23.01 -10.11
C GLU A 44 1.90 -21.81 -10.13
N LEU A 45 3.21 -22.05 -10.31
CA LEU A 45 4.19 -20.97 -10.44
C LEU A 45 3.87 -20.05 -11.63
N ILE A 46 3.55 -20.60 -12.80
CA ILE A 46 3.16 -19.80 -13.98
C ILE A 46 1.94 -18.92 -13.63
N LEU A 47 0.91 -19.51 -13.02
CA LEU A 47 -0.31 -18.80 -12.66
C LEU A 47 -0.08 -17.73 -11.58
N MET A 48 0.86 -17.92 -10.66
CA MET A 48 1.24 -16.91 -9.65
C MET A 48 1.84 -15.63 -10.25
N TYR A 49 2.34 -15.67 -11.48
CA TYR A 49 2.83 -14.49 -12.21
C TYR A 49 1.76 -13.82 -13.06
N LEU A 50 0.54 -14.36 -13.11
CA LEU A 50 -0.57 -13.78 -13.85
C LEU A 50 -1.49 -12.98 -12.92
N PRO A 51 -2.09 -11.87 -13.39
CA PRO A 51 -3.23 -11.26 -12.72
C PRO A 51 -4.34 -12.30 -12.52
N ILE A 52 -5.08 -12.22 -11.42
CA ILE A 52 -6.06 -13.26 -11.04
C ILE A 52 -7.10 -13.51 -12.14
N ALA A 53 -7.51 -12.46 -12.86
CA ALA A 53 -8.43 -12.59 -13.98
C ALA A 53 -7.86 -13.44 -15.13
N GLU A 54 -6.57 -13.28 -15.45
CA GLU A 54 -5.90 -14.09 -16.47
C GLU A 54 -5.66 -15.52 -15.98
N ALA A 55 -5.29 -15.68 -14.72
CA ALA A 55 -5.17 -17.00 -14.11
C ALA A 55 -6.50 -17.78 -14.19
N VAL A 56 -7.63 -17.12 -13.89
CA VAL A 56 -8.97 -17.70 -14.06
C VAL A 56 -9.28 -17.97 -15.54
N ARG A 57 -8.90 -17.09 -16.48
CA ARG A 57 -9.11 -17.30 -17.93
C ARG A 57 -8.41 -18.55 -18.44
N THR A 58 -7.27 -18.95 -17.87
CA THR A 58 -6.61 -20.21 -18.26
C THR A 58 -7.48 -21.45 -18.08
N SER A 59 -8.55 -21.37 -17.27
CA SER A 59 -9.51 -22.46 -17.05
C SER A 59 -10.19 -23.00 -18.32
N ILE A 60 -10.19 -22.22 -19.41
CA ILE A 60 -10.77 -22.63 -20.70
C ILE A 60 -9.79 -23.39 -21.59
N LEU A 61 -8.48 -23.39 -21.27
CA LEU A 61 -7.44 -24.00 -22.11
C LEU A 61 -7.60 -25.51 -22.20
N SER A 62 -7.83 -26.19 -21.07
CA SER A 62 -8.13 -27.62 -21.03
C SER A 62 -8.77 -28.02 -19.70
N SER A 63 -9.25 -29.26 -19.60
CA SER A 63 -9.79 -29.81 -18.36
C SER A 63 -8.78 -29.82 -17.21
N ARG A 64 -7.47 -29.87 -17.52
CA ARG A 64 -6.40 -29.84 -16.52
C ARG A 64 -6.21 -28.45 -15.90
N TRP A 65 -6.40 -27.39 -16.69
CA TRP A 65 -6.24 -26.00 -16.25
C TRP A 65 -7.46 -25.46 -15.50
N ARG A 66 -8.63 -26.08 -15.67
CA ARG A 66 -9.93 -25.61 -15.18
C ARG A 66 -9.94 -25.13 -13.72
N TYR A 67 -9.25 -25.82 -12.83
CA TYR A 67 -9.27 -25.57 -11.38
C TYR A 67 -7.90 -25.23 -10.77
N GLN A 68 -6.86 -25.03 -11.58
CA GLN A 68 -5.50 -24.79 -11.06
C GLN A 68 -5.40 -23.45 -10.30
N TRP A 69 -6.19 -22.46 -10.71
CA TRP A 69 -6.23 -21.17 -10.03
C TRP A 69 -6.89 -21.25 -8.64
N CYS A 70 -7.72 -22.27 -8.37
CA CYS A 70 -8.50 -22.39 -7.12
C CYS A 70 -7.63 -22.68 -5.88
N THR A 71 -6.35 -22.97 -6.06
CA THR A 71 -5.39 -23.24 -4.97
C THR A 71 -4.28 -22.19 -4.86
N LEU A 72 -4.35 -21.10 -5.65
CA LEU A 72 -3.29 -20.08 -5.65
C LEU A 72 -3.18 -19.38 -4.30
N PRO A 73 -1.96 -19.30 -3.72
CA PRO A 73 -1.80 -18.73 -2.39
C PRO A 73 -1.94 -17.21 -2.34
N HIS A 74 -1.85 -16.53 -3.49
CA HIS A 74 -1.90 -15.08 -3.60
C HIS A 74 -3.12 -14.68 -4.45
N LEU A 75 -4.06 -13.97 -3.83
CA LEU A 75 -5.25 -13.44 -4.49
C LEU A 75 -5.17 -11.92 -4.48
N ILE A 76 -4.82 -11.34 -5.63
CA ILE A 76 -4.62 -9.90 -5.81
C ILE A 76 -5.68 -9.40 -6.78
N PHE A 77 -6.52 -8.48 -6.31
CA PHE A 77 -7.60 -7.84 -7.06
C PHE A 77 -7.29 -6.36 -7.17
N ASP A 78 -6.61 -6.01 -8.25
CA ASP A 78 -6.16 -4.65 -8.58
C ASP A 78 -6.80 -4.13 -9.89
N LYS A 79 -6.33 -2.98 -10.40
CA LYS A 79 -6.85 -2.38 -11.63
C LYS A 79 -6.68 -3.30 -12.84
N GLN A 80 -5.62 -4.10 -12.85
CA GLN A 80 -5.33 -5.05 -13.93
C GLN A 80 -6.26 -6.26 -13.89
N SER A 81 -6.82 -6.55 -12.70
CA SER A 81 -7.80 -7.61 -12.50
C SER A 81 -9.17 -7.28 -13.10
N VAL A 82 -9.42 -6.02 -13.48
CA VAL A 82 -10.69 -5.53 -14.04
C VAL A 82 -10.50 -5.05 -15.48
N SER A 83 -10.27 -5.97 -16.41
CA SER A 83 -10.58 -5.75 -17.84
C SER A 83 -12.06 -5.99 -18.16
N LEU A 84 -12.92 -6.05 -17.13
CA LEU A 84 -14.33 -6.38 -17.26
C LEU A 84 -15.14 -5.14 -17.71
N PRO A 85 -16.16 -5.32 -18.56
CA PRO A 85 -17.10 -4.24 -18.86
C PRO A 85 -17.67 -3.65 -17.57
N VAL A 86 -17.88 -2.33 -17.55
CA VAL A 86 -18.44 -1.48 -16.46
C VAL A 86 -19.67 -2.08 -15.74
N LYS A 87 -20.29 -3.10 -16.33
CA LYS A 87 -21.45 -3.83 -15.82
C LYS A 87 -21.15 -4.78 -14.64
N TYR A 88 -19.91 -5.26 -14.47
CA TYR A 88 -19.57 -6.18 -13.38
C TYR A 88 -18.85 -5.46 -12.26
N LYS A 89 -19.47 -5.46 -11.07
CA LYS A 89 -18.83 -4.97 -9.85
C LYS A 89 -17.70 -5.91 -9.45
N LEU A 90 -16.55 -5.35 -9.07
CA LEU A 90 -15.36 -6.12 -8.67
C LEU A 90 -15.69 -7.05 -7.49
N GLU A 91 -16.53 -6.59 -6.56
CA GLU A 91 -16.96 -7.37 -5.39
C GLU A 91 -17.57 -8.73 -5.76
N ASN A 92 -18.36 -8.80 -6.85
CA ASN A 92 -18.96 -10.06 -7.28
C ASN A 92 -17.91 -11.05 -7.80
N VAL A 93 -16.84 -10.55 -8.43
CA VAL A 93 -15.74 -11.39 -8.90
C VAL A 93 -14.98 -11.95 -7.71
N VAL A 94 -14.69 -11.11 -6.71
CA VAL A 94 -14.04 -11.53 -5.47
C VAL A 94 -14.87 -12.59 -4.76
N ASP A 95 -16.19 -12.38 -4.61
CA ASP A 95 -17.12 -13.35 -4.03
C ASP A 95 -17.03 -14.72 -4.74
N GLN A 96 -17.04 -14.74 -6.08
CA GLN A 96 -16.95 -15.98 -6.85
C GLN A 96 -15.58 -16.66 -6.70
N VAL A 97 -14.49 -15.88 -6.73
CA VAL A 97 -13.14 -16.41 -6.56
C VAL A 97 -12.99 -17.03 -5.17
N LEU A 98 -13.40 -16.32 -4.11
CA LEU A 98 -13.32 -16.83 -2.74
C LEU A 98 -14.24 -18.04 -2.51
N LEU A 99 -15.43 -18.08 -3.13
CA LEU A 99 -16.35 -19.22 -3.02
C LEU A 99 -15.77 -20.50 -3.62
N LEU A 100 -15.03 -20.38 -4.73
CA LEU A 100 -14.43 -21.52 -5.43
C LEU A 100 -13.00 -21.85 -4.94
N HIS A 101 -12.42 -20.97 -4.12
CA HIS A 101 -11.08 -21.16 -3.59
C HIS A 101 -11.05 -22.30 -2.56
N SER A 102 -10.06 -23.19 -2.70
CA SER A 102 -9.91 -24.36 -1.84
C SER A 102 -8.49 -24.55 -1.31
N GLY A 103 -7.57 -23.66 -1.64
CA GLY A 103 -6.20 -23.64 -1.14
C GLY A 103 -6.00 -22.72 0.07
N PRO A 104 -4.78 -22.70 0.63
CA PRO A 104 -4.39 -21.73 1.65
C PRO A 104 -4.22 -20.35 1.01
N ILE A 105 -4.76 -19.30 1.63
CA ILE A 105 -4.56 -17.91 1.19
C ILE A 105 -3.51 -17.27 2.11
N HIS A 106 -2.32 -17.03 1.57
CA HIS A 106 -1.24 -16.34 2.28
C HIS A 106 -1.28 -14.83 2.06
N LYS A 107 -1.69 -14.39 0.87
CA LYS A 107 -1.78 -12.98 0.50
C LYS A 107 -3.13 -12.67 -0.11
N PHE A 108 -3.81 -11.68 0.44
CA PHE A 108 -5.02 -11.12 -0.13
C PHE A 108 -4.82 -9.61 -0.30
N ALA A 109 -5.01 -9.11 -1.51
CA ALA A 109 -4.98 -7.70 -1.80
C ALA A 109 -6.23 -7.31 -2.57
N PHE A 110 -6.91 -6.27 -2.13
CA PHE A 110 -8.08 -5.74 -2.79
C PHE A 110 -7.98 -4.23 -2.85
N ASP A 111 -8.00 -3.71 -4.06
CA ASP A 111 -7.87 -2.30 -4.36
C ASP A 111 -9.09 -1.85 -5.17
N ALA A 112 -9.97 -1.12 -4.49
CA ALA A 112 -11.19 -0.58 -5.08
C ALA A 112 -10.92 0.79 -5.68
N TYR A 113 -10.46 0.80 -6.94
CA TYR A 113 -10.31 2.01 -7.76
C TYR A 113 -11.62 2.76 -8.02
N VAL A 114 -12.78 2.17 -7.68
CA VAL A 114 -14.10 2.77 -7.86
C VAL A 114 -14.89 2.59 -6.57
N GLY A 115 -15.45 3.71 -6.08
CA GLY A 115 -16.52 3.82 -5.08
C GLY A 115 -17.24 2.53 -4.70
N ILE A 116 -16.88 1.89 -3.58
CA ILE A 116 -17.70 0.79 -3.03
C ILE A 116 -18.92 1.39 -2.33
N LYS A 117 -20.11 1.07 -2.84
CA LYS A 117 -21.38 1.51 -2.22
C LYS A 117 -21.87 0.58 -1.10
N ASP A 118 -21.47 -0.68 -1.14
CA ASP A 118 -21.87 -1.71 -0.17
C ASP A 118 -20.65 -2.49 0.31
N VAL A 119 -20.33 -2.35 1.59
CA VAL A 119 -19.18 -2.97 2.23
C VAL A 119 -19.49 -4.35 2.83
N ALA A 120 -20.75 -4.78 2.82
CA ALA A 120 -21.14 -6.10 3.34
C ALA A 120 -20.43 -7.29 2.66
N PRO A 121 -20.08 -7.27 1.36
CA PRO A 121 -19.22 -8.29 0.77
C PRO A 121 -17.85 -8.38 1.44
N VAL A 122 -17.24 -7.24 1.73
CA VAL A 122 -15.90 -7.13 2.36
C VAL A 122 -15.89 -7.78 3.74
N ASP A 123 -16.93 -7.56 4.54
CA ASP A 123 -17.08 -8.19 5.86
C ASP A 123 -17.04 -9.72 5.75
N ARG A 124 -17.76 -10.29 4.77
CA ARG A 124 -17.79 -11.74 4.52
C ARG A 124 -16.43 -12.24 4.08
N TRP A 125 -15.70 -11.48 3.25
CA TRP A 125 -14.34 -11.83 2.85
C TRP A 125 -13.42 -11.88 4.06
N LEU A 126 -13.45 -10.86 4.92
CA LEU A 126 -12.61 -10.81 6.11
C LEU A 126 -12.92 -11.94 7.11
N VAL A 127 -14.20 -12.31 7.27
CA VAL A 127 -14.59 -13.49 8.06
C VAL A 127 -14.01 -14.77 7.44
N PHE A 128 -14.07 -14.93 6.12
CA PHE A 128 -13.51 -16.08 5.43
C PHE A 128 -11.97 -16.12 5.54
N LEU A 129 -11.32 -14.99 5.28
CA LEU A 129 -9.87 -14.85 5.31
C LEU A 129 -9.30 -15.05 6.72
N SER A 130 -10.02 -14.63 7.78
CA SER A 130 -9.58 -14.84 9.17
C SER A 130 -9.43 -16.31 9.57
N ARG A 131 -10.06 -17.22 8.83
CA ARG A 131 -9.98 -18.68 9.03
C ARG A 131 -8.85 -19.31 8.21
N ASN A 132 -8.26 -18.56 7.30
CA ASN A 132 -7.14 -18.97 6.47
C ASN A 132 -5.87 -18.32 7.05
N TYR A 133 -4.73 -19.01 7.03
CA TYR A 133 -3.46 -18.54 7.60
C TYR A 133 -2.88 -17.35 6.81
N LEU A 134 -3.57 -16.21 6.86
CA LEU A 134 -3.29 -14.99 6.12
C LEU A 134 -2.06 -14.30 6.70
N LYS A 135 -1.07 -14.04 5.84
CA LYS A 135 0.18 -13.37 6.19
C LYS A 135 0.23 -11.93 5.70
N GLU A 136 -0.37 -11.66 4.54
CA GLU A 136 -0.37 -10.33 3.94
C GLU A 136 -1.79 -9.94 3.59
N LEU A 137 -2.23 -8.79 4.10
CA LEU A 137 -3.52 -8.20 3.77
C LEU A 137 -3.30 -6.77 3.28
N ALA A 138 -3.83 -6.47 2.10
CA ALA A 138 -3.95 -5.11 1.59
C ALA A 138 -5.42 -4.81 1.27
N LEU A 139 -5.99 -3.76 1.86
CA LEU A 139 -7.33 -3.27 1.56
C LEU A 139 -7.27 -1.77 1.29
N LYS A 140 -7.56 -1.39 0.04
CA LYS A 140 -7.61 0.00 -0.38
C LYS A 140 -9.00 0.32 -0.88
N PHE A 141 -9.68 1.25 -0.22
CA PHE A 141 -11.05 1.59 -0.53
C PHE A 141 -11.11 2.99 -1.10
N CYS A 142 -11.66 3.18 -2.29
CA CYS A 142 -12.16 4.50 -2.66
C CYS A 142 -13.62 4.56 -2.19
N ALA A 143 -13.91 5.13 -1.03
CA ALA A 143 -15.26 5.23 -0.51
C ALA A 143 -15.55 6.66 -0.03
N SER A 144 -16.82 7.08 -0.07
CA SER A 144 -17.24 8.38 0.48
C SER A 144 -17.21 8.44 2.02
N SER A 145 -16.92 7.32 2.68
CA SER A 145 -16.87 7.19 4.13
C SER A 145 -15.87 6.09 4.50
N LEU A 146 -15.17 6.28 5.62
CA LEU A 146 -14.21 5.31 6.13
C LEU A 146 -14.86 3.94 6.41
N TYR A 147 -14.18 2.87 5.99
CA TYR A 147 -14.63 1.50 6.21
C TYR A 147 -14.35 1.05 7.65
N LYS A 148 -15.41 0.67 8.37
CA LYS A 148 -15.30 0.13 9.73
C LYS A 148 -14.77 -1.30 9.69
N LEU A 149 -13.54 -1.48 10.16
CA LEU A 149 -12.89 -2.78 10.15
C LEU A 149 -13.64 -3.78 11.05
N PRO A 150 -14.05 -4.96 10.54
CA PRO A 150 -14.77 -5.95 11.33
C PRO A 150 -13.84 -6.65 12.32
N THR A 151 -14.41 -7.14 13.42
CA THR A 151 -13.64 -7.77 14.50
C THR A 151 -12.88 -9.02 14.08
N ALA A 152 -13.30 -9.66 12.99
CA ALA A 152 -12.64 -10.82 12.40
C ALA A 152 -11.19 -10.51 12.01
N LEU A 153 -10.89 -9.30 11.53
CA LEU A 153 -9.54 -8.89 11.14
C LEU A 153 -8.57 -8.96 12.33
N TYR A 154 -8.99 -8.47 13.49
CA TYR A 154 -8.16 -8.45 14.71
C TYR A 154 -7.86 -9.84 15.28
N SER A 155 -8.48 -10.89 14.74
CA SER A 155 -8.22 -12.29 15.12
C SER A 155 -7.10 -12.94 14.29
N CYS A 156 -6.64 -12.29 13.22
CA CYS A 156 -5.63 -12.82 12.29
C CYS A 156 -4.21 -12.71 12.88
N GLN A 157 -3.83 -13.67 13.73
CA GLN A 157 -2.54 -13.66 14.45
C GLN A 157 -1.30 -13.87 13.57
N ALA A 158 -1.48 -14.46 12.38
CA ALA A 158 -0.39 -14.78 11.45
C ALA A 158 -0.02 -13.63 10.50
N ILE A 159 -0.71 -12.47 10.58
CA ILE A 159 -0.42 -11.34 9.70
C ILE A 159 0.98 -10.80 9.98
N VAL A 160 1.75 -10.67 8.90
CA VAL A 160 3.12 -10.15 8.83
C VAL A 160 3.14 -8.77 8.17
N SER A 161 2.25 -8.51 7.22
CA SER A 161 2.08 -7.21 6.55
C SER A 161 0.61 -6.83 6.50
N LEU A 162 0.29 -5.62 6.96
CA LEU A 162 -1.05 -5.05 6.92
C LEU A 162 -0.97 -3.68 6.23
N ASP A 163 -1.70 -3.53 5.13
CA ASP A 163 -1.79 -2.32 4.31
C ASP A 163 -3.27 -1.92 4.22
N LEU A 164 -3.65 -0.80 4.84
CA LEU A 164 -5.04 -0.37 4.95
C LEU A 164 -5.16 1.10 4.57
N HIS A 165 -6.06 1.38 3.63
CA HIS A 165 -6.42 2.74 3.25
C HIS A 165 -7.91 2.99 3.53
N ASP A 166 -8.28 4.20 3.91
CA ASP A 166 -9.68 4.66 4.03
C ASP A 166 -10.49 3.83 5.06
N CYS A 167 -9.90 3.57 6.23
CA CYS A 167 -10.47 2.71 7.26
C CYS A 167 -10.66 3.42 8.61
N GLU A 168 -11.65 2.96 9.38
CA GLU A 168 -11.89 3.37 10.78
C GLU A 168 -11.52 2.22 11.72
N PHE A 169 -10.57 2.49 12.63
CA PHE A 169 -10.18 1.58 13.68
C PHE A 169 -11.08 1.74 14.90
N LYS A 170 -11.64 0.62 15.35
CA LYS A 170 -12.27 0.47 16.66
C LYS A 170 -11.78 -0.82 17.28
N LEU A 171 -10.74 -0.72 18.11
CA LEU A 171 -10.14 -1.91 18.68
C LEU A 171 -11.11 -2.55 19.68
N PRO A 172 -11.43 -3.86 19.53
CA PRO A 172 -12.22 -4.54 20.52
C PRO A 172 -11.41 -4.69 21.83
N ARG A 173 -12.11 -4.73 22.97
CA ARG A 173 -11.45 -4.95 24.28
C ARG A 173 -10.64 -6.25 24.34
N SER A 174 -11.01 -7.24 23.53
CA SER A 174 -10.34 -8.53 23.39
C SER A 174 -9.13 -8.50 22.44
N PHE A 175 -8.74 -7.33 21.92
CA PHE A 175 -7.61 -7.20 21.01
C PHE A 175 -6.30 -7.59 21.70
N ASN A 176 -5.70 -8.68 21.22
CA ASN A 176 -4.46 -9.26 21.76
C ASN A 176 -3.22 -8.89 20.94
N GLY A 177 -3.35 -7.98 19.97
CA GLY A 177 -2.24 -7.60 19.08
C GLY A 177 -2.11 -8.47 17.84
N PHE A 178 -1.23 -8.01 16.95
CA PHE A 178 -0.73 -8.78 15.82
C PHE A 178 0.70 -9.25 16.13
N SER A 179 0.80 -10.46 16.68
CA SER A 179 2.07 -11.00 17.20
C SER A 179 3.17 -11.20 16.14
N CYS A 180 2.79 -11.36 14.86
CA CYS A 180 3.71 -11.57 13.75
C CYS A 180 3.94 -10.32 12.87
N LEU A 181 3.26 -9.20 13.16
CA LEU A 181 3.26 -8.03 12.28
C LEU A 181 4.64 -7.36 12.23
N THR A 182 5.13 -7.16 11.01
CA THR A 182 6.42 -6.51 10.74
C THR A 182 6.28 -5.23 9.92
N ILE A 183 5.24 -5.14 9.09
CA ILE A 183 4.96 -3.98 8.23
C ILE A 183 3.51 -3.56 8.47
N LEU A 184 3.31 -2.30 8.83
CA LEU A 184 2.00 -1.68 8.98
C LEU A 184 1.99 -0.41 8.12
N LEU A 185 1.11 -0.38 7.12
CA LEU A 185 0.88 0.77 6.25
C LEU A 185 -0.56 1.21 6.46
N LEU A 186 -0.72 2.47 6.84
CA LEU A 186 -1.97 3.10 7.21
C LEU A 186 -2.05 4.43 6.50
N GLU A 187 -3.07 4.60 5.66
CA GLU A 187 -3.32 5.83 4.91
C GLU A 187 -4.79 6.20 5.02
N ASN A 188 -5.12 7.48 5.19
CA ASN A 188 -6.50 7.94 5.32
C ASN A 188 -7.28 7.19 6.44
N ILE A 189 -6.75 7.21 7.67
CA ILE A 189 -7.25 6.38 8.80
C ILE A 189 -7.83 7.23 9.94
N SER A 190 -9.02 6.84 10.42
CA SER A 190 -9.54 7.35 11.70
C SER A 190 -9.25 6.37 12.84
N ILE A 191 -8.52 6.83 13.87
CA ILE A 191 -8.16 6.06 15.06
C ILE A 191 -7.98 7.01 16.25
N SER A 192 -8.35 6.59 17.47
CA SER A 192 -8.08 7.38 18.68
C SER A 192 -6.64 7.19 19.18
N ASP A 193 -6.08 8.17 19.89
CA ASP A 193 -4.76 8.05 20.55
C ASP A 193 -4.62 6.77 21.37
N SER A 194 -5.66 6.41 22.12
CA SER A 194 -5.65 5.24 23.00
C SER A 194 -5.63 3.92 22.22
N ASP A 195 -6.37 3.87 21.11
CA ASP A 195 -6.40 2.71 20.23
C ASP A 195 -5.10 2.60 19.44
N PHE A 196 -4.55 3.72 18.97
CA PHE A 196 -3.25 3.75 18.29
C PHE A 196 -2.13 3.25 19.20
N ALA A 197 -2.03 3.76 20.42
CA ALA A 197 -1.03 3.31 21.39
C ALA A 197 -1.19 1.80 21.72
N SER A 198 -2.43 1.32 21.84
CA SER A 198 -2.75 -0.10 22.05
C SER A 198 -2.38 -0.97 20.83
N LEU A 199 -2.59 -0.46 19.61
CA LEU A 199 -2.22 -1.14 18.36
C LEU A 199 -0.70 -1.34 18.30
N ILE A 200 0.07 -0.27 18.45
CA ILE A 200 1.53 -0.30 18.31
C ILE A 200 2.17 -1.13 19.41
N SER A 201 1.79 -0.92 20.68
CA SER A 201 2.37 -1.66 21.82
C SER A 201 2.12 -3.17 21.77
N LYS A 202 1.07 -3.61 21.08
CA LYS A 202 0.75 -5.03 20.90
C LYS A 202 1.27 -5.63 19.59
N CYS A 203 2.16 -4.92 18.88
CA CYS A 203 2.85 -5.40 17.67
C CYS A 203 4.38 -5.46 17.91
N PRO A 204 4.89 -6.42 18.71
CA PRO A 204 6.28 -6.41 19.19
C PRO A 204 7.33 -6.67 18.11
N LEU A 205 6.93 -7.14 16.92
CA LEU A 205 7.81 -7.42 15.79
C LEU A 205 7.80 -6.33 14.71
N LEU A 206 7.08 -5.23 14.94
CA LEU A 206 6.90 -4.15 13.97
C LEU A 206 8.25 -3.53 13.61
N ARG A 207 8.58 -3.50 12.31
CA ARG A 207 9.82 -2.95 11.74
C ARG A 207 9.57 -1.70 10.92
N LYS A 208 8.48 -1.67 10.18
CA LYS A 208 8.10 -0.53 9.34
C LYS A 208 6.69 -0.08 9.68
N LEU A 209 6.54 1.21 9.93
CA LEU A 209 5.26 1.87 10.07
C LEU A 209 5.19 3.07 9.14
N VAL A 210 4.16 3.10 8.31
CA VAL A 210 3.77 4.27 7.52
C VAL A 210 2.38 4.67 8.00
N PHE A 211 2.22 5.91 8.43
CA PHE A 211 0.97 6.45 8.95
C PHE A 211 0.73 7.84 8.37
N ILE A 212 -0.07 7.90 7.32
CA ILE A 212 -0.30 9.07 6.47
C ILE A 212 -1.79 9.41 6.52
N ASP A 213 -2.15 10.68 6.43
CA ASP A 213 -3.53 11.20 6.39
C ASP A 213 -4.41 10.58 7.50
N PHE A 214 -4.17 10.92 8.76
CA PHE A 214 -4.92 10.31 9.86
C PHE A 214 -5.71 11.33 10.67
N TYR A 215 -6.80 10.85 11.26
CA TYR A 215 -7.75 11.68 12.01
C TYR A 215 -8.02 11.13 13.41
N CYS A 216 -8.38 12.04 14.31
CA CYS A 216 -8.70 11.75 15.71
C CYS A 216 -7.54 11.22 16.56
N CYS A 217 -6.31 11.26 16.04
CA CYS A 217 -5.09 10.89 16.74
C CYS A 217 -4.12 12.07 16.71
N PHE A 218 -3.87 12.71 17.85
CA PHE A 218 -3.03 13.90 17.94
C PHE A 218 -1.77 13.67 18.77
N HIS A 219 -1.76 12.66 19.65
CA HIS A 219 -0.61 12.33 20.50
C HIS A 219 -0.08 10.93 20.17
N LEU A 220 0.88 10.87 19.26
CA LEU A 220 1.40 9.64 18.69
C LEU A 220 2.38 8.95 19.65
N LYS A 221 1.96 7.84 20.27
CA LYS A 221 2.78 7.07 21.21
C LYS A 221 3.27 5.77 20.58
N PHE A 222 4.58 5.68 20.40
CA PHE A 222 5.24 4.51 19.85
C PHE A 222 5.91 3.72 20.95
N ASN A 223 5.48 2.47 21.15
CA ASN A 223 6.18 1.49 21.96
C ASN A 223 6.48 0.26 21.10
N ALA A 224 7.56 0.34 20.32
CA ALA A 224 7.89 -0.61 19.27
C ALA A 224 9.40 -0.94 19.26
N PRO A 225 9.84 -1.98 19.99
CA PRO A 225 11.26 -2.24 20.24
C PRO A 225 12.08 -2.63 19.01
N ARG A 226 11.41 -3.03 17.92
CA ARG A 226 12.04 -3.45 16.66
C ARG A 226 11.77 -2.50 15.50
N LEU A 227 11.17 -1.35 15.76
CA LEU A 227 10.84 -0.37 14.74
C LEU A 227 12.14 0.20 14.14
N GLN A 228 12.25 0.12 12.82
CA GLN A 228 13.43 0.53 12.04
C GLN A 228 13.11 1.71 11.13
N GLU A 229 11.89 1.74 10.58
CA GLU A 229 11.41 2.77 9.68
C GLU A 229 10.06 3.30 10.17
N LEU A 230 9.99 4.61 10.35
CA LEU A 230 8.79 5.32 10.74
C LEU A 230 8.55 6.48 9.76
N VAL A 231 7.38 6.49 9.14
CA VAL A 231 6.91 7.57 8.27
C VAL A 231 5.57 8.06 8.82
N ILE A 232 5.48 9.35 9.13
CA ILE A 232 4.29 10.01 9.64
C ILE A 232 4.06 11.27 8.82
N GLU A 233 2.85 11.44 8.31
CA GLU A 233 2.42 12.62 7.55
C GLU A 233 0.95 12.89 7.91
N GLY A 234 0.61 14.14 8.24
CA GLY A 234 -0.73 14.52 8.68
C GLY A 234 -0.71 15.55 9.80
N VAL A 235 -1.86 15.72 10.47
CA VAL A 235 -2.05 16.69 11.55
C VAL A 235 -1.90 16.02 12.92
N PHE A 236 -0.89 16.43 13.70
CA PHE A 236 -0.66 15.93 15.07
C PHE A 236 0.11 16.93 15.94
N ALA A 237 -0.12 16.87 17.25
CA ALA A 237 0.50 17.78 18.22
C ALA A 237 1.80 17.22 18.81
N ASP A 238 1.84 15.92 19.10
CA ASP A 238 2.99 15.30 19.77
C ASP A 238 3.37 13.93 19.20
N ILE A 239 4.67 13.62 19.33
CA ILE A 239 5.26 12.31 19.05
C ILE A 239 6.13 11.81 20.20
N TYR A 240 5.80 10.65 20.74
CA TYR A 240 6.51 10.00 21.84
C TYR A 240 7.12 8.69 21.36
N LEU A 241 8.44 8.67 21.21
CA LEU A 241 9.23 7.49 20.85
C LEU A 241 9.67 6.75 22.13
N GLU A 242 8.80 5.93 22.69
CA GLU A 242 9.09 5.12 23.87
C GLU A 242 9.67 3.76 23.44
N HIS A 243 10.85 3.38 23.94
CA HIS A 243 11.44 2.06 23.67
C HIS A 243 11.54 1.70 22.16
N THR A 244 12.03 2.61 21.31
CA THR A 244 12.30 2.39 19.88
C THR A 244 13.83 2.42 19.57
N PRO A 245 14.64 1.56 20.20
CA PRO A 245 16.12 1.66 20.15
C PRO A 245 16.77 1.32 18.81
N ASP A 246 16.00 0.75 17.88
CA ASP A 246 16.44 0.27 16.57
C ASP A 246 16.01 1.19 15.42
N LEU A 247 15.39 2.34 15.73
CA LEU A 247 14.91 3.29 14.73
C LEU A 247 16.09 3.87 13.92
N ALA A 248 16.10 3.59 12.63
CA ALA A 248 17.16 3.97 11.70
C ALA A 248 16.69 4.96 10.63
N SER A 249 15.39 5.01 10.34
CA SER A 249 14.79 5.94 9.38
C SER A 249 13.55 6.59 9.99
N LEU A 250 13.50 7.92 9.96
CA LEU A 250 12.40 8.73 10.46
C LEU A 250 12.01 9.76 9.39
N SER A 251 10.74 9.74 8.98
CA SER A 251 10.12 10.73 8.12
C SER A 251 8.96 11.38 8.85
N LEU A 252 8.94 12.71 8.92
CA LEU A 252 7.89 13.50 9.55
C LEU A 252 7.42 14.58 8.58
N GLY A 253 6.13 14.59 8.23
CA GLY A 253 5.43 15.66 7.53
C GLY A 253 4.30 16.21 8.39
N LEU A 254 4.09 17.51 8.36
CA LEU A 254 2.97 18.19 9.01
C LEU A 254 2.13 18.90 7.96
N GLU A 255 0.86 18.51 7.90
CA GLU A 255 -0.14 19.13 7.03
C GLU A 255 -0.72 20.37 7.69
N ASP A 256 -1.14 21.34 6.87
CA ASP A 256 -1.90 22.48 7.38
C ASP A 256 -3.28 22.00 7.84
N ASP A 257 -3.75 22.49 8.99
CA ASP A 257 -5.15 22.37 9.37
C ASP A 257 -5.99 23.17 8.37
N ASP A 258 -6.53 22.51 7.33
CA ASP A 258 -7.46 23.10 6.35
C ASP A 258 -8.82 23.53 6.97
N GLU A 259 -8.93 23.69 8.30
CA GLU A 259 -10.12 24.24 8.98
C GLU A 259 -10.32 25.76 8.79
N GLU A 260 -9.81 26.35 7.70
CA GLU A 260 -10.26 27.66 7.17
C GLU A 260 -11.30 27.52 6.04
N LEU A 261 -12.19 26.52 6.12
CA LEU A 261 -13.40 26.50 5.30
C LEU A 261 -14.66 26.47 6.19
N ASP A 262 -15.42 27.56 6.06
CA ASP A 262 -16.76 27.83 6.59
C ASP A 262 -16.86 28.48 7.99
N ASN A 263 -16.20 29.63 8.18
CA ASN A 263 -16.71 30.68 9.09
C ASN A 263 -16.78 32.04 8.37
N GLU A 264 -17.65 32.14 7.36
CA GLU A 264 -18.26 33.43 7.02
C GLU A 264 -19.23 33.79 8.15
N ASP A 265 -18.72 34.29 9.28
CA ASP A 265 -19.39 35.26 10.15
C ASP A 265 -18.57 35.51 11.44
N GLY A 266 -18.01 36.73 11.54
CA GLY A 266 -17.96 37.48 12.78
C GLY A 266 -16.77 37.26 13.71
N ASP A 267 -15.85 38.24 13.68
CA ASP A 267 -15.05 38.73 14.81
C ASP A 267 -14.53 37.69 15.82
N PHE A 268 -13.40 37.08 15.52
CA PHE A 268 -12.50 36.61 16.58
C PHE A 268 -11.45 37.68 16.84
N GLU A 269 -11.57 38.28 18.02
CA GLU A 269 -10.53 39.06 18.67
C GLU A 269 -9.20 38.29 18.58
N ASN A 270 -8.14 39.01 18.19
CA ASN A 270 -6.76 38.57 18.37
C ASN A 270 -6.52 38.37 19.88
N GLY A 271 -6.87 37.18 20.37
CA GLY A 271 -6.43 36.70 21.65
C GLY A 271 -4.99 36.26 21.49
N ASP A 272 -4.07 37.02 22.09
CA ASP A 272 -2.70 36.58 22.33
C ASP A 272 -2.74 35.24 23.08
N THR A 273 -2.70 34.11 22.36
CA THR A 273 -2.47 32.80 22.95
C THR A 273 -0.97 32.65 23.20
N GLU A 274 -0.48 33.32 24.26
CA GLU A 274 0.88 33.18 24.80
C GLU A 274 1.15 31.83 25.49
N ASP A 275 0.36 30.79 25.19
CA ASP A 275 0.57 29.42 25.64
C ASP A 275 0.51 28.46 24.43
N GLU A 276 1.31 28.70 23.40
CA GLU A 276 1.66 27.64 22.44
C GLU A 276 2.41 26.56 23.23
N GLU A 277 1.71 25.52 23.68
CA GLU A 277 2.33 24.35 24.30
C GLU A 277 3.44 23.86 23.37
N GLU A 278 4.68 24.04 23.83
CA GLU A 278 5.89 23.77 23.05
C GLU A 278 5.89 22.29 22.64
N CYS A 279 5.47 22.03 21.39
CA CYS A 279 5.29 20.67 20.86
C CYS A 279 6.58 19.85 21.03
N ASN A 280 6.42 18.56 21.30
CA ASN A 280 7.54 17.75 21.76
C ASN A 280 8.54 17.33 20.64
N PHE A 281 8.37 17.79 19.39
CA PHE A 281 9.22 17.44 18.26
C PHE A 281 10.71 17.67 18.53
N ASN A 282 11.06 18.77 19.19
CA ASN A 282 12.42 19.06 19.63
C ASN A 282 12.98 17.96 20.56
N LYS A 283 12.16 17.50 21.50
CA LYS A 283 12.51 16.41 22.43
C LYS A 283 12.59 15.06 21.71
N CYS A 284 11.79 14.87 20.66
CA CYS A 284 11.83 13.67 19.83
C CYS A 284 13.14 13.58 19.04
N LEU A 285 13.49 14.64 18.29
CA LEU A 285 14.72 14.68 17.48
C LEU A 285 15.99 14.58 18.34
N THR A 286 15.96 15.08 19.56
CA THR A 286 17.10 14.93 20.50
C THR A 286 17.29 13.51 21.03
N ASN A 287 16.27 12.64 20.97
CA ASN A 287 16.27 11.30 21.54
C ASN A 287 16.41 10.15 20.52
N ILE A 288 16.94 10.43 19.32
CA ILE A 288 17.15 9.43 18.24
C ILE A 288 18.62 9.32 17.78
N PRO A 289 19.57 8.97 18.67
CA PRO A 289 21.01 9.08 18.37
C PRO A 289 21.55 8.10 17.31
N LYS A 290 20.81 7.03 16.99
CA LYS A 290 21.22 6.01 16.01
C LYS A 290 20.61 6.22 14.61
N ILE A 291 19.87 7.31 14.42
CA ILE A 291 19.19 7.57 13.16
C ILE A 291 20.20 7.64 12.00
N GLU A 292 19.88 6.97 10.89
CA GLU A 292 20.69 6.92 9.67
C GLU A 292 20.10 7.75 8.53
N LYS A 293 18.76 7.85 8.48
CA LYS A 293 18.00 8.68 7.55
C LYS A 293 17.01 9.54 8.33
N LEU A 294 17.06 10.85 8.09
CA LEU A 294 16.08 11.81 8.59
C LEU A 294 15.43 12.52 7.42
N GLU A 295 14.11 12.56 7.42
CA GLU A 295 13.30 13.18 6.39
C GLU A 295 12.28 14.09 7.06
N LEU A 296 12.30 15.38 6.73
CA LEU A 296 11.36 16.37 7.23
C LEU A 296 10.64 16.95 6.02
N GLN A 297 9.33 16.73 5.96
CA GLN A 297 8.49 17.00 4.81
C GLN A 297 7.47 18.10 5.12
N GLN A 298 6.89 18.65 4.06
CA GLN A 298 5.80 19.64 4.11
C GLN A 298 6.16 20.84 5.01
N ASN A 299 5.21 21.33 5.80
CA ASN A 299 5.38 22.52 6.65
C ASN A 299 6.10 22.21 7.96
N PHE A 300 6.71 21.03 8.10
CA PHE A 300 7.41 20.65 9.33
C PHE A 300 8.57 21.61 9.64
N LEU A 301 9.28 22.09 8.62
CA LEU A 301 10.36 23.08 8.80
C LEU A 301 9.84 24.43 9.26
N ASP A 302 8.76 24.93 8.65
CA ASP A 302 8.12 26.16 9.06
C ASP A 302 7.64 26.05 10.51
N PHE A 303 6.99 24.92 10.86
CA PHE A 303 6.55 24.64 12.23
C PHE A 303 7.71 24.65 13.22
N MET A 304 8.79 23.91 12.94
CA MET A 304 9.97 23.82 13.81
C MET A 304 10.72 25.15 13.94
N THR A 305 10.48 26.10 13.04
CA THR A 305 11.09 27.43 13.05
C THR A 305 10.12 28.55 13.49
N ARG A 306 8.85 28.23 13.77
CA ARG A 306 7.92 29.14 14.49
C ARG A 306 8.40 29.29 15.95
N GLY A 307 8.39 30.53 16.46
CA GLY A 307 8.81 30.85 17.84
C GLY A 307 10.33 30.98 18.09
N HIS A 308 10.71 30.96 19.38
CA HIS A 308 12.09 31.11 19.89
C HIS A 308 12.83 29.77 20.11
N ALA A 309 12.20 28.64 19.77
CA ALA A 309 12.74 27.31 20.01
C ALA A 309 13.82 26.94 18.98
N PHE A 310 15.03 27.48 19.12
CA PHE A 310 16.17 26.96 18.37
C PHE A 310 16.41 25.49 18.76
N VAL A 311 16.17 24.58 17.81
CA VAL A 311 16.42 23.16 17.98
C VAL A 311 17.92 22.95 18.25
N ARG A 312 18.23 22.50 19.47
CA ARG A 312 19.58 22.03 19.80
C ARG A 312 19.69 20.57 19.39
N PHE A 313 20.26 20.34 18.22
CA PHE A 313 20.50 18.98 17.75
C PHE A 313 21.55 18.26 18.59
N PRO A 314 21.35 16.97 18.88
CA PRO A 314 22.43 16.13 19.36
C PRO A 314 23.42 15.88 18.22
N ILE A 315 24.63 15.42 18.55
CA ILE A 315 25.57 14.96 17.53
C ILE A 315 25.05 13.63 16.97
N TYR A 316 24.63 13.64 15.71
CA TYR A 316 24.15 12.45 15.01
C TYR A 316 25.31 11.69 14.37
N ASN A 317 25.88 10.74 15.11
CA ASN A 317 27.05 9.97 14.65
C ASN A 317 26.73 8.93 13.56
N CYS A 318 25.46 8.68 13.26
CA CYS A 318 25.01 7.69 12.29
C CYS A 318 24.26 8.28 11.09
N LEU A 319 23.90 9.57 11.13
CA LEU A 319 23.01 10.20 10.15
C LEU A 319 23.74 10.42 8.83
N LYS A 320 23.41 9.60 7.83
CA LYS A 320 24.04 9.56 6.50
C LYS A 320 23.25 10.31 5.45
N LYS A 321 21.92 10.39 5.62
CA LYS A 321 20.98 10.94 4.66
C LYS A 321 20.01 11.91 5.34
N VAL A 322 19.92 13.10 4.79
CA VAL A 322 18.92 14.09 5.18
C VAL A 322 18.12 14.49 3.94
N PHE A 323 16.79 14.44 4.04
CA PHE A 323 15.89 15.02 3.05
C PHE A 323 15.02 16.08 3.70
N LEU A 324 15.00 17.27 3.12
CA LEU A 324 14.17 18.38 3.56
C LEU A 324 13.31 18.82 2.37
N THR A 325 11.99 18.83 2.53
CA THR A 325 11.09 19.47 1.55
C THR A 325 10.67 20.85 2.01
N CYS A 326 10.06 21.64 1.12
CA CYS A 326 9.62 22.99 1.45
C CYS A 326 10.74 23.92 1.96
N PHE A 327 11.98 23.70 1.52
CA PHE A 327 13.10 24.50 2.00
C PHE A 327 13.14 25.87 1.30
N ASN A 328 13.16 26.95 2.09
CA ASN A 328 13.23 28.32 1.61
C ASN A 328 14.60 28.92 1.97
N PHE A 329 15.40 29.24 0.95
CA PHE A 329 16.71 29.88 1.14
C PHE A 329 16.63 31.36 1.55
N GLU A 330 15.48 32.00 1.34
CA GLU A 330 15.25 33.40 1.74
C GLU A 330 14.87 33.50 3.22
N ASP A 331 14.41 32.40 3.83
CA ASP A 331 14.12 32.34 5.26
C ASP A 331 15.39 32.05 6.07
N LEU A 332 15.84 33.05 6.83
CA LEU A 332 17.01 32.93 7.70
C LEU A 332 16.86 31.79 8.71
N LYS A 333 15.65 31.48 9.19
CA LYS A 333 15.42 30.41 10.15
C LYS A 333 15.64 29.04 9.54
N HIS A 334 15.22 28.83 8.29
CA HIS A 334 15.48 27.58 7.55
C HIS A 334 16.99 27.40 7.33
N VAL A 335 17.68 28.48 6.95
CA VAL A 335 19.15 28.47 6.79
C VAL A 335 19.85 28.17 8.11
N MET A 336 19.43 28.77 9.22
CA MET A 336 19.99 28.50 10.55
C MET A 336 19.71 27.08 11.03
N PHE A 337 18.53 26.55 10.75
CA PHE A 337 18.16 25.15 11.03
C PHE A 337 19.10 24.20 10.30
N LEU A 338 19.26 24.39 8.98
CA LEU A 338 20.16 23.58 8.15
C LEU A 338 21.61 23.70 8.64
N GLN A 339 22.08 24.89 8.97
CA GLN A 339 23.41 25.10 9.51
C GLN A 339 23.63 24.34 10.82
N SER A 340 22.66 24.39 11.75
CA SER A 340 22.71 23.67 13.02
C SER A 340 22.74 22.15 12.80
N LEU A 341 21.91 21.64 11.88
CA LEU A 341 21.87 20.22 11.53
C LEU A 341 23.20 19.75 10.91
N LEU A 342 23.76 20.50 9.96
CA LEU A 342 25.04 20.18 9.30
C LEU A 342 26.21 20.21 10.28
N GLN A 343 26.24 21.14 11.23
CA GLN A 343 27.28 21.19 12.27
C GLN A 343 27.27 19.97 13.19
N ASN A 344 26.13 19.29 13.31
CA ASN A 344 25.94 18.16 14.21
C ASN A 344 25.83 16.80 13.48
N THR A 345 26.17 16.73 12.19
CA THR A 345 26.07 15.51 11.35
C THR A 345 27.43 15.16 10.71
N PRO A 346 28.42 14.66 11.48
CA PRO A 346 29.79 14.47 11.01
C PRO A 346 29.98 13.39 9.92
N VAL A 347 28.97 12.55 9.67
CA VAL A 347 29.01 11.43 8.72
C VAL A 347 27.96 11.56 7.61
N LEU A 348 27.41 12.76 7.42
CA LEU A 348 26.42 13.03 6.38
C LEU A 348 27.06 12.90 5.00
N ASN A 349 26.47 12.07 4.14
CA ASN A 349 26.95 11.83 2.78
C ASN A 349 25.97 12.34 1.72
N GLU A 350 24.68 12.46 2.06
CA GLU A 350 23.61 12.81 1.14
C GLU A 350 22.68 13.82 1.80
N LEU A 351 22.63 15.02 1.23
CA LEU A 351 21.67 16.05 1.57
C LEU A 351 20.81 16.31 0.33
N GLU A 352 19.52 16.02 0.42
CA GLU A 352 18.55 16.35 -0.60
C GLU A 352 17.65 17.48 -0.08
N LEU A 353 17.51 18.55 -0.88
CA LEU A 353 16.65 19.68 -0.59
C LEU A 353 15.65 19.83 -1.74
N GLU A 354 14.37 19.77 -1.43
CA GLU A 354 13.31 20.21 -2.33
C GLU A 354 12.97 21.67 -2.01
N VAL A 355 13.28 22.55 -2.95
CA VAL A 355 13.23 24.00 -2.78
C VAL A 355 11.97 24.54 -3.43
N TRP A 356 11.26 25.40 -2.70
CA TRP A 356 10.17 26.21 -3.26
C TRP A 356 10.75 27.51 -3.78
N LEU A 357 10.60 27.76 -5.08
CA LEU A 357 10.82 29.07 -5.67
C LEU A 357 9.45 29.76 -5.72
N SER A 358 9.25 30.78 -4.90
CA SER A 358 8.12 31.67 -5.07
C SER A 358 8.33 32.48 -6.36
N ASP A 359 7.55 32.20 -7.39
CA ASP A 359 7.43 33.14 -8.50
C ASP A 359 6.84 34.45 -7.94
N HIS A 360 7.46 35.57 -8.28
CA HIS A 360 7.09 36.90 -7.81
C HIS A 360 5.57 37.18 -7.90
N PRO A 361 4.97 37.93 -6.94
CA PRO A 361 3.53 38.20 -6.90
C PRO A 361 3.05 39.26 -7.91
N GLU A 362 3.64 39.31 -9.10
CA GLU A 362 3.18 40.16 -10.19
C GLU A 362 2.91 39.32 -11.46
N MET A 363 1.79 38.59 -11.46
CA MET A 363 0.78 38.55 -12.53
C MET A 363 0.01 37.22 -12.55
N ASN A 364 -1.28 37.32 -12.20
CA ASN A 364 -2.43 36.55 -12.70
C ASN A 364 -2.25 35.08 -13.12
N GLN A 365 -2.94 34.22 -12.37
CA GLN A 365 -3.67 33.01 -12.77
C GLN A 365 -2.92 31.97 -13.63
N ASP A 366 -2.81 30.76 -13.06
CA ASP A 366 -2.18 29.56 -13.60
C ASP A 366 -0.63 29.60 -13.62
N VAL A 367 -0.02 29.64 -12.44
CA VAL A 367 1.43 29.36 -12.30
C VAL A 367 1.60 27.95 -11.76
N SER A 368 2.04 27.05 -12.63
CA SER A 368 2.53 25.72 -12.26
C SER A 368 3.74 25.87 -11.34
N CYS A 369 3.61 25.50 -10.06
CA CYS A 369 4.73 25.42 -9.13
C CYS A 369 5.81 24.48 -9.69
N HIS A 370 7.05 24.97 -9.77
CA HIS A 370 8.20 24.14 -10.12
C HIS A 370 9.00 23.86 -8.85
N SER A 371 8.91 22.64 -8.32
CA SER A 371 9.86 22.22 -7.28
C SER A 371 11.21 21.97 -7.94
N VAL A 372 12.27 22.56 -7.38
CA VAL A 372 13.64 22.28 -7.81
C VAL A 372 14.25 21.33 -6.80
N TYR A 373 14.51 20.10 -7.24
CA TYR A 373 15.27 19.14 -6.46
C TYR A 373 16.75 19.45 -6.57
N SER A 374 17.36 19.83 -5.45
CA SER A 374 18.80 19.95 -5.33
C SER A 374 19.32 18.78 -4.51
N LYS A 375 20.01 17.85 -5.17
CA LYS A 375 20.71 16.75 -4.52
C LYS A 375 22.19 17.11 -4.38
N MET A 376 22.64 17.24 -3.14
CA MET A 376 24.03 17.50 -2.81
C MET A 376 24.64 16.24 -2.17
N VAL A 377 25.62 15.64 -2.87
CA VAL A 377 26.48 14.60 -2.30
C VAL A 377 27.63 15.33 -1.61
N ILE A 378 27.76 15.14 -0.30
CA ILE A 378 28.71 15.88 0.56
C ILE A 378 30.05 15.16 0.65
#